data_AF-A0A0G8CJA8-F1
#
_entry.id   AF-A0A0G8CJA8-F1
#
_cell.length_a   1.000
_cell.length_b   1.000
_cell.length_c   1.000
_cell.angle_alpha   90.00
_cell.angle_beta   90.00
_cell.angle_gamma   90.00
#
_symmetry.space_group_name_H-M   'P 1'
#
loop_
_entity.id
_entity.type
_entity.pdbx_description
1 polymer ?
#
loop_
_entity_poly.entity_id
_entity_poly.type
_entity_poly.pdbx_seq_one_letter_code
_entity_poly.pdbx_strand_id
1 'polypeptide(L)'
;MDTAKKGKLTLDEEGSDLIDCDMWITFEDGTYKKYFIWVVDHHNNEVMIAQQDTPDDVNLTYYQLNEDSSKKVYNLFKKII
;
A
#
# COMPACT_ATOMS: atom_id res chain seq x y z
N MET A 1 -18.74 10.09 -5.98
CA MET A 1 -17.34 9.83 -5.60
C MET A 1 -17.19 8.33 -5.54
N ASP A 2 -16.33 7.75 -6.37
CA ASP A 2 -16.00 6.33 -6.25
C ASP A 2 -15.24 6.11 -4.93
N THR A 3 -15.78 5.25 -4.09
CA THR A 3 -15.16 4.82 -2.84
C THR A 3 -14.02 3.86 -3.14
N ALA A 4 -12.96 3.93 -2.34
CA ALA A 4 -11.85 2.98 -2.41
C ALA A 4 -12.37 1.54 -2.25
N LYS A 5 -11.99 0.64 -3.18
CA LYS A 5 -12.33 -0.79 -3.07
C LYS A 5 -11.45 -1.43 -2.01
N LYS A 6 -12.01 -2.37 -1.25
CA LYS A 6 -11.31 -3.07 -0.15
C LYS A 6 -11.07 -4.54 -0.52
N GLY A 7 -9.92 -5.08 -0.13
CA GLY A 7 -9.59 -6.49 -0.30
C GLY A 7 -8.69 -7.03 0.81
N LYS A 8 -8.27 -8.29 0.67
CA LYS A 8 -7.36 -8.97 1.62
C LYS A 8 -6.04 -9.31 0.92
N LEU A 9 -4.94 -8.99 1.57
CA LEU A 9 -3.57 -9.35 1.19
C LEU A 9 -3.03 -10.34 2.21
N THR A 10 -2.40 -11.41 1.75
CA THR A 10 -1.63 -12.32 2.60
C THR A 10 -0.15 -12.04 2.36
N LEU A 11 0.61 -11.77 3.42
CA LEU A 11 2.06 -11.58 3.37
C LEU A 11 2.78 -12.94 3.50
N ASP A 12 2.56 -13.80 2.52
CA ASP A 12 3.44 -14.95 2.26
C ASP A 12 4.55 -14.55 1.28
N GLU A 13 5.39 -15.50 0.88
CA GLU A 13 6.53 -15.24 -0.03
C GLU A 13 6.06 -14.57 -1.33
N GLU A 14 5.02 -15.12 -1.97
CA GLU A 14 4.44 -14.59 -3.20
C GLU A 14 3.80 -13.20 -3.00
N GLY A 15 3.05 -12.99 -1.91
CA GLY A 15 2.41 -11.71 -1.62
C GLY A 15 3.41 -10.62 -1.25
N SER A 16 4.55 -10.97 -0.65
CA SER A 16 5.62 -10.03 -0.31
C SER A 16 6.41 -9.55 -1.52
N ASP A 17 6.61 -10.42 -2.53
CA ASP A 17 7.28 -10.07 -3.79
C ASP A 17 6.48 -9.04 -4.63
N LEU A 18 5.18 -8.92 -4.39
CA LEU A 18 4.32 -7.93 -5.05
C LEU A 18 4.45 -6.53 -4.46
N ILE A 19 5.13 -6.36 -3.32
CA ILE A 19 5.23 -5.06 -2.66
C ILE A 19 6.35 -4.21 -3.29
N ASP A 20 5.97 -3.13 -3.96
CA ASP A 20 6.92 -2.15 -4.50
C ASP A 20 7.60 -1.30 -3.41
N CYS A 21 6.89 -1.04 -2.31
CA CYS A 21 7.41 -0.23 -1.22
C CYS A 21 6.80 -0.60 0.13
N ASP A 22 7.65 -0.75 1.15
CA ASP A 22 7.24 -0.72 2.54
C ASP A 22 7.72 0.55 3.24
N MET A 23 6.86 1.11 4.08
CA MET A 23 7.10 2.38 4.76
C MET A 23 6.73 2.28 6.23
N TRP A 24 7.61 2.75 7.10
CA TRP A 24 7.32 2.92 8.52
C TRP A 24 6.99 4.38 8.81
N ILE A 25 5.81 4.62 9.38
CA ILE A 25 5.40 5.94 9.84
C ILE A 25 5.39 5.93 11.37
N THR A 26 6.20 6.79 11.97
CA THR A 26 6.15 7.08 13.41
C THR A 26 5.27 8.30 13.62
N PHE A 27 4.24 8.16 14.45
CA PHE A 27 3.31 9.22 14.81
C PHE A 27 3.79 9.97 16.06
N GLU A 28 3.30 11.19 16.25
CA GLU A 28 3.68 12.04 17.39
C GLU A 28 3.35 11.42 18.75
N ASP A 29 2.36 10.52 18.80
CA ASP A 29 2.00 9.75 19.99
C ASP A 29 2.96 8.59 20.30
N GLY A 30 4.02 8.42 19.49
CA GLY A 30 5.00 7.35 19.63
C GLY A 30 4.57 6.01 19.04
N THR A 31 3.37 5.92 18.47
CA THR A 31 2.96 4.72 17.72
C THR A 31 3.71 4.66 16.40
N TYR A 32 4.00 3.44 15.95
CA TYR A 32 4.57 3.21 14.63
C TYR A 32 3.64 2.28 13.86
N LYS A 33 3.48 2.52 12.56
CA LYS A 33 2.69 1.68 11.68
C LYS A 33 3.45 1.39 10.41
N LYS A 34 3.39 0.14 9.96
CA LYS A 34 3.96 -0.27 8.68
C LYS A 34 2.88 -0.19 7.61
N TYR A 35 3.22 0.40 6.48
CA TYR A 35 2.38 0.46 5.30
C TYR A 35 3.07 -0.27 4.16
N PHE A 36 2.31 -1.07 3.43
CA PHE A 36 2.75 -1.76 2.23
C PHE A 36 2.02 -1.16 1.04
N ILE A 37 2.77 -0.84 -0.02
CA ILE A 37 2.26 -0.18 -1.21
C ILE A 37 2.72 -0.96 -2.43
N TRP A 38 1.79 -1.19 -3.37
CA TRP A 38 2.10 -1.81 -4.64
C TRP A 38 1.28 -1.24 -5.78
N VAL A 39 1.87 -1.28 -6.97
CA VAL A 39 1.28 -0.89 -8.25
C VAL A 39 0.73 -2.14 -8.91
N VAL A 40 -0.59 -2.22 -9.01
CA VAL A 40 -1.29 -3.37 -9.61
C VAL A 40 -1.26 -3.30 -11.13
N ASP A 41 -1.31 -2.08 -11.67
CA ASP A 41 -1.26 -1.85 -13.11
C ASP A 41 -0.55 -0.53 -13.42
N HIS A 42 0.61 -0.62 -14.08
CA HIS A 42 1.40 0.54 -14.50
C HIS A 42 0.78 1.31 -15.67
N HIS A 43 -0.14 0.73 -16.45
CA HIS A 43 -0.85 1.44 -17.52
C HIS A 43 -1.91 2.38 -16.95
N ASN A 44 -2.64 1.90 -15.94
CA ASN A 44 -3.69 2.67 -15.27
C ASN A 44 -3.20 3.40 -14.01
N ASN A 45 -1.93 3.20 -13.63
CA ASN A 45 -1.30 3.70 -12.42
C ASN A 45 -2.07 3.29 -11.16
N GLU A 46 -2.66 2.09 -11.15
CA GLU A 46 -3.48 1.62 -10.03
C GLU A 46 -2.60 1.27 -8.83
N VAL A 47 -2.87 1.90 -7.68
CA VAL A 47 -2.10 1.71 -6.45
C VAL A 47 -3.00 1.15 -5.34
N MET A 48 -2.47 0.19 -4.62
CA MET A 48 -3.06 -0.37 -3.41
C MET A 48 -2.17 -0.08 -2.21
N ILE A 49 -2.81 0.10 -1.05
CA ILE A 49 -2.13 0.29 0.24
C ILE A 49 -2.73 -0.63 1.29
N ALA A 50 -1.86 -1.33 2.03
CA ALA A 50 -2.22 -2.09 3.22
C ALA A 50 -1.52 -1.51 4.44
N GLN A 51 -2.21 -1.49 5.58
CA GLN A 51 -1.61 -1.16 6.87
C GLN A 51 -1.41 -2.45 7.65
N GLN A 52 -0.25 -2.58 8.28
CA GLN A 52 0.06 -3.61 9.24
C GLN A 52 0.19 -2.97 10.63
N ASP A 53 -0.63 -3.46 11.56
CA ASP A 53 -0.67 -2.97 12.93
C ASP A 53 0.43 -3.62 13.78
N THR A 54 0.71 -4.90 13.56
CA THR A 54 1.79 -5.64 14.22
C THR A 54 2.59 -6.49 13.23
N PRO A 55 3.89 -6.75 13.46
CA PRO A 55 4.69 -7.58 12.56
C PRO A 55 4.16 -9.01 12.35
N ASP A 56 3.37 -9.53 13.28
CA ASP A 56 2.78 -10.87 13.21
C ASP A 56 1.51 -10.92 12.33
N ASP A 57 0.98 -9.77 11.91
CA ASP A 57 -0.19 -9.71 11.03
C ASP A 57 0.21 -10.08 9.60
N VAL A 58 -0.07 -11.33 9.24
CA VAL A 58 0.14 -11.85 7.88
C VAL A 58 -1.05 -11.59 6.95
N ASN A 59 -2.26 -11.40 7.48
CA ASN A 59 -3.46 -11.15 6.69
C ASN A 59 -3.88 -9.69 6.84
N LEU A 60 -3.59 -8.88 5.83
CA LEU A 60 -3.82 -7.45 5.85
C LEU A 60 -5.07 -7.06 5.06
N THR A 61 -5.77 -6.05 5.55
CA THR A 61 -6.80 -5.37 4.76
C THR A 61 -6.13 -4.28 3.93
N TYR A 62 -6.36 -4.29 2.63
CA TYR A 62 -5.86 -3.27 1.74
C TYR A 62 -6.98 -2.43 1.13
N TYR A 63 -6.58 -1.25 0.67
CA TYR A 63 -7.41 -0.26 0.04
C TYR A 63 -6.86 0.07 -1.34
N GLN A 64 -7.67 -0.14 -2.36
CA GLN A 64 -7.40 0.39 -3.70
C GLN A 64 -7.69 1.89 -3.70
N LEU A 65 -6.70 2.69 -4.04
CA LEU A 65 -6.84 4.13 -4.12
C LEU A 65 -7.72 4.52 -5.33
N ASN A 66 -8.47 5.60 -5.20
CA ASN A 66 -9.15 6.19 -6.37
C ASN A 66 -8.14 6.74 -7.38
N GLU A 67 -8.58 7.00 -8.61
CA GLU A 67 -7.71 7.39 -9.73
C GLU A 67 -6.79 8.57 -9.40
N ASP A 68 -7.32 9.65 -8.82
CA ASP A 68 -6.54 10.85 -8.50
C ASP A 68 -5.46 10.58 -7.44
N SER A 69 -5.79 9.79 -6.41
CA SER A 69 -4.85 9.45 -5.34
C SER A 69 -3.80 8.46 -5.82
N SER A 70 -4.23 7.46 -6.60
CA SER A 70 -3.38 6.51 -7.31
C SER A 70 -2.32 7.21 -8.16
N LYS A 71 -2.73 8.17 -9.02
CA LYS A 71 -1.79 8.98 -9.84
C LYS A 71 -0.80 9.76 -8.99
N LYS A 72 -1.23 10.37 -7.88
CA LYS A 72 -0.34 11.15 -6.99
C LYS A 72 0.73 10.26 -6.38
N VAL A 73 0.34 9.11 -5.81
CA VAL A 73 1.27 8.18 -5.16
C VAL A 73 2.21 7.54 -6.19
N TYR A 74 1.68 7.06 -7.31
CA TYR A 74 2.48 6.49 -8.39
C TYR A 74 3.55 7.46 -8.92
N ASN A 75 3.20 8.75 -9.08
CA ASN A 75 4.16 9.77 -9.49
C ASN A 75 5.24 10.07 -8.43
N LEU A 76 4.99 9.79 -7.14
CA LEU A 76 6.04 9.87 -6.12
C LEU A 76 7.05 8.74 -6.30
N PHE A 77 6.60 7.51 -6.57
CA PHE A 77 7.51 6.39 -6.84
C PHE A 77 8.36 6.59 -8.10
N LYS A 78 7.77 7.10 -9.19
CA LYS A 78 8.52 7.44 -10.41
C LYS A 78 9.64 8.46 -10.23
N LYS A 79 9.65 9.23 -9.13
CA LYS A 79 10.74 10.18 -8.84
C LYS A 79 11.88 9.55 -8.05
N ILE A 80 11.66 8.37 -7.48
CA ILE A 80 12.62 7.66 -6.62
C ILE A 80 13.40 6.60 -7.43
N ILE A 81 12.80 6.08 -8.51
CA ILE A 81 13.37 5.08 -9.44
C ILE A 81 13.85 5.79 -10.71
#